data_AF-A0A821N099-F1
#
_entry.id   AF-A0A821N099-F1
#
_cell.length_a   1.000
_cell.length_b   1.000
_cell.length_c   1.000
_cell.angle_alpha   90.00
_cell.angle_beta   90.00
_cell.angle_gamma   90.00
#
_symmetry.space_group_name_H-M   'P 1'
#
loop_
_entity.id
_entity.type
_entity.pdbx_description
1 polymer ?
#
loop_
_entity_poly.entity_id
_entity_poly.type
_entity_poly.pdbx_seq_one_letter_code
_entity_poly.pdbx_strand_id
1 'polypeptide(L)'
;MLRQPTARCFNHIGANLTDGMYQGVYGSSKKHDSDLDQVIKRAFQSGLDKIIITAGTHHETIQALELCSKYGNMRIFVLCIFLYEYIYVVSKLACLSKL
;
A
#
# COMPACT_ATOMS: atom_id res chain seq x y z
N MET A 1 10.35 -26.15 15.40
CA MET A 1 10.09 -26.18 13.95
C MET A 1 10.67 -24.90 13.35
N LEU A 2 11.90 -24.96 12.85
CA LEU A 2 12.62 -23.78 12.33
C LEU A 2 12.18 -23.54 10.87
N ARG A 3 11.63 -22.35 10.60
CA ARG A 3 11.18 -21.94 9.27
C ARG A 3 12.41 -21.87 8.35
N GLN A 4 12.50 -22.78 7.37
CA GLN A 4 13.62 -22.79 6.44
C GLN A 4 13.64 -21.48 5.61
N PRO A 5 14.81 -20.90 5.32
CA PRO A 5 14.91 -19.72 4.48
C PRO A 5 14.73 -20.14 3.02
N THR A 6 13.48 -20.19 2.56
CA THR A 6 13.18 -20.41 1.15
C THR A 6 13.59 -19.14 0.39
N ALA A 7 14.59 -19.30 -0.50
CA ALA A 7 14.96 -18.43 -1.62
C ALA A 7 14.50 -16.96 -1.52
N ARG A 8 15.47 -16.04 -1.32
CA ARG A 8 15.33 -14.57 -1.35
C ARG A 8 14.15 -14.07 -2.20
N CYS A 9 12.99 -13.95 -1.59
CA CYS A 9 11.75 -13.48 -2.20
C CYS A 9 11.47 -12.07 -1.67
N PHE A 10 11.02 -11.17 -2.54
CA PHE A 10 10.68 -9.78 -2.23
C PHE A 10 9.62 -9.73 -1.12
N ASN A 11 10.05 -9.74 0.14
CA ASN A 11 9.08 -9.94 1.22
C ASN A 11 8.18 -8.71 1.37
N HIS A 12 8.66 -7.49 1.07
CA HIS A 12 7.91 -6.24 1.21
C HIS A 12 8.30 -5.25 0.11
N ILE A 13 7.34 -4.50 -0.42
CA ILE A 13 7.60 -3.37 -1.35
C ILE A 13 7.02 -2.08 -0.79
N GLY A 14 7.66 -0.96 -1.10
CA GLY A 14 7.07 0.38 -1.00
C GLY A 14 6.49 0.79 -2.35
N ALA A 15 5.22 1.22 -2.40
CA ALA A 15 4.55 1.61 -3.63
C ALA A 15 3.64 2.83 -3.41
N ASN A 16 3.60 3.75 -4.38
CA ASN A 16 2.68 4.89 -4.37
C ASN A 16 1.32 4.50 -4.96
N LEU A 17 0.54 3.67 -4.25
CA LEU A 17 -0.73 3.14 -4.78
C LEU A 17 -1.83 4.20 -4.94
N THR A 18 -1.63 5.41 -4.45
CA THR A 18 -2.55 6.55 -4.61
C THR A 18 -2.27 7.37 -5.88
N ASP A 19 -1.26 6.99 -6.67
CA ASP A 19 -0.93 7.66 -7.92
C ASP A 19 -2.07 7.54 -8.96
N GLY A 20 -2.33 8.64 -9.67
CA GLY A 20 -3.35 8.71 -10.74
C GLY A 20 -3.10 7.75 -11.90
N MET A 21 -1.86 7.28 -12.08
CA MET A 21 -1.53 6.25 -13.07
C MET A 21 -2.34 4.96 -12.87
N TYR A 22 -2.64 4.56 -11.62
CA TYR A 22 -3.48 3.38 -11.34
C TYR A 22 -4.97 3.61 -11.61
N GLN A 23 -5.36 4.87 -11.84
CA GLN A 23 -6.68 5.26 -12.36
C GLN A 23 -6.65 5.50 -13.88
N GLY A 24 -5.52 5.20 -14.52
CA GLY A 24 -5.24 5.43 -15.93
C GLY A 24 -5.11 6.90 -16.31
N VAL A 25 -4.84 7.78 -15.35
CA VAL A 25 -4.66 9.21 -15.58
C VAL A 25 -3.17 9.53 -15.63
N TYR A 26 -2.74 10.07 -16.78
CA TYR A 26 -1.36 10.50 -17.01
C TYR A 26 -1.38 11.99 -17.33
N GLY A 27 -0.92 12.80 -16.37
CA GLY A 27 -1.10 14.25 -16.41
C GLY A 27 -2.59 14.61 -16.46
N SER A 28 -3.02 15.24 -17.55
CA SER A 28 -4.41 15.67 -17.76
C SER A 28 -5.25 14.71 -18.62
N SER A 29 -4.69 13.56 -19.04
CA SER A 29 -5.36 12.67 -20.00
C SER A 29 -5.62 11.28 -19.43
N LYS A 30 -6.83 10.75 -19.68
CA LYS A 30 -7.18 9.36 -19.36
C LYS A 30 -6.71 8.43 -20.50
N LYS A 31 -5.93 7.42 -20.16
CA LYS A 31 -5.33 6.45 -21.10
C LYS A 31 -5.93 5.06 -20.97
N HIS A 32 -6.35 4.68 -19.78
CA HIS A 32 -7.04 3.43 -19.51
C HIS A 32 -8.01 3.57 -18.34
N ASP A 33 -8.81 2.55 -18.11
CA ASP A 33 -9.64 2.44 -16.92
C ASP A 33 -8.81 2.05 -15.70
N SER A 34 -9.38 2.27 -14.51
CA SER A 34 -8.74 1.90 -13.24
C SER A 34 -8.36 0.42 -13.24
N ASP A 35 -7.08 0.14 -12.98
CA ASP A 35 -6.52 -1.21 -12.98
C ASP A 35 -5.81 -1.57 -11.66
N LEU A 36 -5.95 -0.70 -10.64
CA LEU A 36 -5.34 -0.87 -9.32
C LEU A 36 -5.63 -2.24 -8.69
N ASP A 37 -6.89 -2.69 -8.74
CA ASP A 37 -7.32 -3.98 -8.19
C ASP A 37 -6.58 -5.15 -8.88
N GLN A 38 -6.33 -5.05 -10.19
CA GLN A 38 -5.60 -6.05 -10.96
C GLN A 38 -4.10 -6.01 -10.65
N VAL A 39 -3.51 -4.82 -10.49
CA VAL A 39 -2.12 -4.63 -10.06
C VAL A 39 -1.88 -5.29 -8.71
N ILE A 40 -2.74 -4.98 -7.72
CA ILE A 40 -2.66 -5.53 -6.37
C ILE A 40 -2.79 -7.06 -6.41
N LYS A 41 -3.80 -7.59 -7.10
CA LYS A 41 -3.98 -9.04 -7.24
C LYS A 41 -2.74 -9.72 -7.82
N ARG A 42 -2.15 -9.16 -8.89
CA ARG A 42 -0.93 -9.69 -9.50
C ARG A 42 0.24 -9.67 -8.52
N ALA A 43 0.44 -8.59 -7.77
CA ALA A 43 1.54 -8.47 -6.81
C ALA A 43 1.51 -9.61 -5.77
N PHE A 44 0.35 -9.91 -5.19
CA PHE A 44 0.21 -11.01 -4.23
C PHE A 44 0.30 -12.39 -4.88
N GLN A 45 -0.21 -12.57 -6.10
CA GLN A 45 -0.04 -13.81 -6.87
C GLN A 45 1.44 -14.09 -7.19
N SER A 46 2.26 -13.05 -7.32
CA SER A 46 3.71 -13.18 -7.50
C SER A 46 4.49 -13.52 -6.21
N GLY A 47 3.80 -13.73 -5.08
CA GLY A 47 4.43 -14.15 -3.82
C GLY A 47 4.79 -13.01 -2.87
N LEU A 48 4.31 -11.79 -3.13
CA LEU A 48 4.50 -10.66 -2.21
C LEU A 48 3.73 -10.89 -0.90
N ASP A 49 4.41 -10.71 0.25
CA ASP A 49 3.76 -10.86 1.56
C ASP A 49 3.09 -9.56 2.01
N LYS A 50 3.71 -8.39 1.78
CA LYS A 50 3.18 -7.08 2.23
C LYS A 50 3.46 -5.95 1.25
N ILE A 51 2.56 -4.97 1.22
CA ILE A 51 2.75 -3.69 0.53
C ILE A 51 2.78 -2.57 1.55
N ILE A 52 3.72 -1.65 1.41
CA ILE A 52 3.77 -0.38 2.15
C ILE A 52 3.35 0.70 1.15
N ILE A 53 2.18 1.30 1.35
CA ILE A 53 1.72 2.46 0.59
C ILE A 53 2.49 3.68 1.09
N THR A 54 3.23 4.33 0.19
CA THR A 54 3.88 5.61 0.48
C THR A 54 2.90 6.74 0.21
N ALA A 55 2.56 7.51 1.23
CA ALA A 55 1.74 8.70 1.11
C ALA A 55 2.62 9.95 1.31
N GLY A 56 2.66 10.79 0.28
CA GLY A 56 3.35 12.07 0.30
C GLY A 56 2.54 13.11 1.05
N THR A 57 1.21 13.12 0.88
CA THR A 57 0.31 14.17 1.35
C THR A 57 -0.77 13.75 2.34
N HIS A 58 -1.40 14.70 3.03
CA HIS A 58 -2.58 14.43 3.88
C HIS A 58 -3.70 13.76 3.08
N HIS A 59 -3.95 14.25 1.87
CA HIS A 59 -4.96 13.68 0.98
C HIS A 59 -4.61 12.25 0.56
N GLU A 60 -3.36 12.02 0.15
CA GLU A 60 -2.88 10.66 -0.16
C GLU A 60 -2.90 9.74 1.06
N THR A 61 -2.67 10.26 2.27
CA THR A 61 -2.74 9.48 3.51
C THR A 61 -4.15 8.95 3.74
N ILE A 62 -5.17 9.78 3.52
CA ILE A 62 -6.58 9.36 3.64
C ILE A 62 -6.89 8.27 2.61
N GLN A 63 -6.54 8.48 1.34
CA GLN A 63 -6.75 7.48 0.28
C GLN A 63 -6.01 6.17 0.58
N ALA A 64 -4.79 6.24 1.11
CA ALA A 64 -4.00 5.06 1.48
C ALA A 64 -4.68 4.28 2.62
N LEU A 65 -5.27 4.96 3.60
CA LEU A 65 -6.05 4.32 4.67
C LEU A 65 -7.32 3.65 4.13
N GLU A 66 -8.02 4.28 3.19
CA GLU A 66 -9.17 3.68 2.51
C GLU A 66 -8.78 2.42 1.73
N LEU A 67 -7.66 2.45 1.02
CA LEU A 67 -7.11 1.27 0.34
C LEU A 67 -6.76 0.16 1.35
N CYS A 68 -6.09 0.48 2.45
CA CYS A 68 -5.81 -0.50 3.51
C CYS A 68 -7.08 -1.14 4.07
N SER A 69 -8.15 -0.34 4.25
CA SER A 69 -9.45 -0.85 4.71
C SER A 69 -10.11 -1.75 3.65
N LYS A 70 -10.15 -1.31 2.38
CA LYS A 70 -10.70 -2.07 1.25
C LYS A 70 -10.04 -3.44 1.10
N TYR A 71 -8.73 -3.50 1.30
CA TYR A 71 -7.94 -4.71 1.17
C TYR A 71 -7.61 -5.37 2.51
N GLY A 72 -8.36 -5.11 3.59
CA GLY A 72 -7.99 -5.42 4.99
C GLY A 72 -7.57 -6.86 5.36
N ASN A 73 -7.66 -7.81 4.43
CA ASN A 73 -7.11 -9.16 4.56
C ASN A 73 -5.66 -9.29 4.05
N MET A 74 -5.22 -8.32 3.26
CA MET A 74 -3.93 -8.23 2.59
C MET A 74 -3.07 -7.28 3.45
N ARG A 75 -1.85 -7.70 3.73
CA ARG A 75 -0.97 -7.08 4.73
C ARG A 75 -0.42 -5.74 4.20
N ILE A 76 -1.29 -4.74 4.07
CA ILE A 76 -0.98 -3.42 3.52
C ILE A 76 -0.80 -2.42 4.66
N PHE A 77 0.25 -1.61 4.57
CA PHE A 77 0.68 -0.64 5.58
C PHE A 77 0.78 0.75 4.95
N VAL A 78 0.61 1.83 5.73
CA VAL A 78 0.80 3.20 5.22
C VAL A 78 2.06 3.80 5.83
N LEU A 79 2.91 4.38 4.99
CA LEU A 79 4.05 5.20 5.39
C LEU A 79 3.80 6.64 4.92
N CYS A 80 3.65 7.57 5.87
CA CYS A 80 3.50 9.00 5.59
C CYS A 80 4.85 9.71 5.78
N ILE A 81 5.29 10.49 4.78
CA ILE A 81 6.58 11.20 4.81
C ILE A 81 6.49 12.65 5.30
N PHE A 82 5.29 13.21 5.47
CA PHE A 82 5.11 14.55 6.04
C PHE A 82 5.23 14.52 7.55
N LEU A 83 6.39 14.95 8.05
CA LEU A 83 6.66 15.11 9.47
C LEU A 83 6.99 16.56 9.81
N TYR A 84 5.94 17.35 10.05
CA TYR A 84 5.96 18.40 11.07
C TYR A 84 4.66 18.27 11.89
N GLU A 85 4.82 18.02 13.19
CA GLU A 85 3.84 17.90 14.29
C GLU A 85 2.95 16.65 14.51
N TYR A 86 2.75 15.71 13.57
CA TYR A 86 1.83 14.54 13.78
C TYR A 86 2.50 13.15 13.88
N ILE A 87 3.67 13.06 14.54
CA ILE A 87 4.49 11.83 14.62
C ILE A 87 3.82 10.64 15.35
N TYR A 88 2.73 10.84 16.10
CA TYR A 88 2.22 9.83 17.05
C TYR A 88 1.14 8.88 16.51
N VAL A 89 0.59 9.09 15.32
CA VAL A 89 -0.65 8.39 14.88
C VAL A 89 -0.42 7.22 13.92
N VAL A 90 0.58 7.24 13.04
CA VAL A 90 0.62 6.27 11.93
C VAL A 90 1.30 4.93 12.28
N SER A 91 2.30 4.92 13.18
CA SER A 91 2.97 3.66 13.58
C SER A 91 2.07 2.71 14.38
N LYS A 92 0.94 3.20 14.94
CA LYS A 92 0.03 2.40 15.77
C LYS A 92 -1.24 1.92 15.05
N LEU A 93 -1.59 2.49 13.90
CA LEU A 93 -2.79 2.12 13.15
C LEU A 93 -2.58 1.03 12.09
N ALA A 94 -1.39 0.44 12.05
CA ALA A 94 -1.09 -0.70 11.18
C ALA A 94 -1.39 -2.08 11.83
N CYS A 95 -2.04 -2.09 13.00
CA CYS A 95 -2.36 -3.29 13.77
C CYS A 95 -3.76 -3.23 14.46
N LEU A 96 -4.77 -2.59 13.85
CA LEU A 96 -6.12 -2.55 14.43
C LEU A 96 -7.15 -3.24 13.54
N SER A 97 -6.95 -4.54 13.33
CA SER A 97 -8.03 -5.51 13.10
C SER A 97 -7.61 -6.94 13.48
N LYS A 98 -6.78 -7.09 14.53
CA LYS A 98 -6.54 -8.36 15.26
C LYS A 98 -5.79 -8.10 16.58
N LEU A 99 -6.48 -7.48 17.54
CA LEU A 99 -6.32 -7.74 18.97
C LEU A 99 -7.72 -7.94 19.54
#